data_AF-A0A409WKT7-F1
#
_entry.id   AF-A0A409WKT7-F1
#
_cell.length_a   1.000
_cell.length_b   1.000
_cell.length_c   1.000
_cell.angle_alpha   90.00
_cell.angle_beta   90.00
_cell.angle_gamma   90.00
#
_symmetry.space_group_name_H-M   'P 1'
#
loop_
_entity.id
_entity.type
_entity.pdbx_description
1 polymer ?
#
loop_
_entity_poly.entity_id
_entity_poly.type
_entity_poly.pdbx_seq_one_letter_code
_entity_poly.pdbx_strand_id
1 'polypeptide(L)'
;MAPRKYTWISLWFLITAPIILWDASYVLMRPRSMEGGDLRWFWSGFDMYERIDTVYSVKGYHEKAGFAPAAAISNLIETSLNLAYLYAVYILPSNTAPLFGFTGASLTLLKTTIWILQEYFCGRCSRSELNDPSEILKFWVAPNIVWFTFCSMIIVRLGRDIAHSLNRPFPQERRRESF
;
A
#
# COMPACT_ATOMS: atom_id res chain seq x y z
N MET A 1 -15.91 3.04 23.38
CA MET A 1 -16.87 2.82 22.27
C MET A 1 -16.18 1.88 21.28
N ALA A 2 -16.91 0.98 20.60
CA ALA A 2 -16.27 0.13 19.59
C ALA A 2 -16.13 0.91 18.27
N PRO A 3 -15.02 0.77 17.53
CA PRO A 3 -14.88 1.43 16.23
C PRO A 3 -15.91 0.91 15.24
N ARG A 4 -16.35 1.77 14.31
CA ARG A 4 -17.17 1.34 13.19
C ARG A 4 -16.39 0.33 12.33
N LYS A 5 -17.03 -0.80 12.04
CA LYS A 5 -16.44 -1.86 11.22
C LYS A 5 -16.88 -1.69 9.77
N TYR A 6 -15.92 -1.66 8.85
CA TYR A 6 -16.18 -1.67 7.42
C TYR A 6 -15.57 -2.91 6.80
N THR A 7 -16.40 -3.93 6.58
CA THR A 7 -15.93 -5.24 6.07
C THR A 7 -15.13 -5.10 4.79
N TRP A 8 -15.52 -4.21 3.86
CA TRP A 8 -14.79 -4.00 2.62
C TRP A 8 -13.38 -3.41 2.83
N ILE A 9 -13.18 -2.52 3.80
CA ILE A 9 -11.85 -1.97 4.16
C ILE A 9 -11.01 -3.08 4.79
N SER A 10 -11.62 -3.85 5.68
CA SER A 10 -10.94 -4.95 6.35
C SER A 10 -10.51 -6.04 5.39
N LEU A 11 -11.39 -6.42 4.44
CA LEU A 11 -11.06 -7.37 3.38
C LEU A 11 -9.97 -6.83 2.47
N TRP A 12 -10.04 -5.55 2.08
CA TRP A 12 -8.99 -4.91 1.30
C TRP A 12 -7.64 -5.03 2.00
N PHE A 13 -7.51 -4.58 3.25
CA PHE A 13 -6.25 -4.68 3.99
C PHE A 13 -5.78 -6.12 4.24
N LEU A 14 -6.71 -7.05 4.48
CA LEU A 14 -6.38 -8.45 4.72
C LEU A 14 -5.84 -9.13 3.45
N ILE A 15 -6.47 -8.89 2.29
CA ILE A 15 -6.08 -9.48 1.01
C ILE A 15 -4.81 -8.82 0.47
N THR A 16 -4.67 -7.51 0.64
CA THR A 16 -3.51 -6.76 0.14
C THR A 16 -2.24 -7.00 0.94
N ALA A 17 -2.33 -7.24 2.25
CA ALA A 17 -1.16 -7.51 3.09
C ALA A 17 -0.24 -8.62 2.54
N PRO A 18 -0.70 -9.84 2.22
CA PRO A 18 0.18 -10.87 1.66
C PRO A 18 0.74 -10.48 0.29
N ILE A 19 -0.01 -9.77 -0.55
CA ILE A 19 0.44 -9.31 -1.87
C ILE A 19 1.60 -8.32 -1.72
N ILE A 20 1.45 -7.32 -0.84
CA ILE A 20 2.46 -6.29 -0.58
C ILE A 20 3.70 -6.92 0.07
N LEU A 21 3.53 -7.84 1.03
CA LEU A 21 4.64 -8.54 1.65
C LEU A 21 5.40 -9.43 0.68
N TRP A 22 4.67 -10.08 -0.24
CA TRP A 22 5.27 -10.88 -1.31
C TRP A 22 6.14 -10.02 -2.24
N ASP A 23 5.64 -8.86 -2.65
CA ASP A 23 6.37 -7.89 -3.46
C ASP A 23 7.60 -7.30 -2.72
N ALA A 24 7.41 -6.84 -1.48
CA ALA A 24 8.50 -6.29 -0.69
C ALA A 24 9.60 -7.32 -0.42
N SER A 25 9.22 -8.56 -0.11
CA SER A 25 10.20 -9.65 0.11
C SER A 25 10.94 -10.02 -1.17
N TYR A 26 10.29 -10.00 -2.34
CA TYR A 26 10.99 -10.14 -3.62
C TYR A 26 12.11 -9.10 -3.76
N VAL A 27 11.79 -7.82 -3.53
CA VAL A 27 12.74 -6.71 -3.69
C VAL A 27 13.88 -6.78 -2.66
N LEU A 28 13.55 -7.06 -1.40
CA LEU A 28 14.53 -7.04 -0.31
C LEU A 28 15.45 -8.27 -0.29
N MET A 29 15.04 -9.39 -0.91
CA MET A 29 15.88 -10.58 -1.04
C MET A 29 16.75 -10.60 -2.30
N ARG A 30 16.76 -9.52 -3.09
CA ARG A 30 17.67 -9.41 -4.25
C ARG A 30 19.14 -9.48 -3.78
N PRO A 31 20.02 -10.25 -4.45
CA PRO A 31 19.81 -10.89 -5.76
C PRO A 31 19.26 -12.33 -5.69
N ARG A 32 19.08 -12.91 -4.50
CA ARG A 32 18.66 -14.31 -4.31
C ARG A 32 17.28 -14.63 -4.89
N SER A 33 16.39 -13.65 -4.93
CA SER A 33 15.04 -13.76 -5.50
C SER A 33 14.98 -13.59 -7.03
N MET A 34 16.02 -13.01 -7.64
CA MET A 34 16.06 -12.65 -9.06
C MET A 34 16.45 -13.83 -9.94
N GLU A 35 16.38 -13.65 -11.26
CA GLU A 35 16.96 -14.59 -12.22
C GLU A 35 18.43 -14.93 -11.88
N GLY A 36 18.74 -16.23 -11.80
CA GLY A 36 20.05 -16.73 -11.36
C GLY A 36 20.26 -16.85 -9.85
N GLY A 37 19.29 -16.41 -9.03
CA GLY A 37 19.33 -16.53 -7.57
C GLY A 37 18.85 -17.89 -7.03
N ASP A 38 19.30 -18.27 -5.83
CA ASP A 38 18.99 -19.54 -5.17
C ASP A 38 17.56 -19.64 -4.61
N LEU A 39 16.91 -18.50 -4.36
CA LEU A 39 15.52 -18.42 -3.89
C LEU A 39 14.52 -18.14 -5.02
N ARG A 40 14.97 -18.11 -6.28
CA ARG A 40 14.15 -17.80 -7.45
C ARG A 40 12.87 -18.63 -7.56
N TRP A 41 12.94 -19.90 -7.17
CA TRP A 41 11.82 -20.84 -7.21
C TRP A 41 10.58 -20.34 -6.46
N PHE A 42 10.79 -19.60 -5.36
CA PHE A 42 9.70 -19.05 -4.55
C PHE A 42 9.00 -17.91 -5.30
N TRP A 43 9.74 -17.02 -5.97
CA TRP A 43 9.22 -15.88 -6.73
C TRP A 43 9.08 -16.11 -8.24
N SER A 44 8.93 -17.35 -8.69
CA SER A 44 8.86 -17.70 -10.12
C SER A 44 7.83 -16.88 -10.94
N GLY A 45 6.75 -16.40 -10.32
CA GLY A 45 5.77 -15.51 -10.98
C GLY A 45 6.30 -14.10 -11.35
N PHE A 46 7.46 -13.68 -10.85
CA PHE A 46 8.06 -12.38 -11.16
C PHE A 46 8.78 -12.33 -12.50
N ASP A 47 8.91 -13.46 -13.22
CA ASP A 47 9.62 -13.54 -14.52
C ASP A 47 9.13 -12.49 -15.51
N MET A 48 7.81 -12.29 -15.53
CA MET A 48 7.17 -11.34 -16.42
C MET A 48 7.33 -9.89 -15.93
N TYR A 49 7.27 -9.67 -14.62
CA TYR A 49 7.48 -8.36 -14.02
C TYR A 49 8.92 -7.86 -14.19
N GLU A 50 9.92 -8.71 -13.99
CA GLU A 50 11.35 -8.41 -14.19
C GLU A 50 11.65 -8.00 -15.63
N ARG A 51 10.91 -8.58 -16.59
CA ARG A 51 11.03 -8.26 -18.01
C ARG A 51 10.32 -6.97 -18.39
N ILE A 52 9.12 -6.72 -17.87
CA ILE A 52 8.28 -5.58 -18.26
C ILE A 52 8.73 -4.28 -17.58
N ASP A 53 9.06 -4.35 -16.29
CA ASP A 53 9.35 -3.21 -15.43
C ASP A 53 10.80 -3.29 -14.94
N THR A 54 11.63 -2.37 -15.43
CA THR A 54 13.05 -2.35 -15.10
C THR A 54 13.32 -1.96 -13.64
N VAL A 55 12.34 -1.41 -12.91
CA VAL A 55 12.41 -1.27 -11.43
C VAL A 55 12.58 -2.65 -10.77
N TYR A 56 11.99 -3.69 -11.36
CA TYR A 56 12.08 -5.07 -10.87
C TYR A 56 13.23 -5.88 -11.46
N SER A 57 13.84 -5.39 -12.54
CA SER A 57 14.85 -6.11 -13.31
C SER A 57 16.20 -6.28 -12.61
N VAL A 58 16.92 -7.32 -13.03
CA VAL A 58 18.34 -7.58 -12.69
C VAL A 58 19.21 -6.37 -13.07
N LYS A 59 18.93 -5.73 -14.20
CA LYS A 59 19.62 -4.51 -14.66
C LYS A 59 19.51 -3.39 -13.62
N GLY A 60 18.30 -3.07 -13.18
CA GLY A 60 18.05 -2.03 -12.18
C GLY A 60 18.75 -2.31 -10.85
N TYR A 61 18.85 -3.57 -10.44
CA TYR A 61 19.62 -3.96 -9.26
C TYR A 61 21.13 -3.68 -9.41
N HIS A 62 21.74 -4.09 -10.54
CA HIS A 62 23.16 -3.86 -10.80
C HIS A 62 23.50 -2.38 -11.00
N GLU A 63 22.58 -1.58 -11.54
CA GLU A 63 22.68 -0.12 -11.65
C GLU A 63 22.48 0.60 -10.30
N LYS A 64 22.22 -0.14 -9.21
CA LYS A 64 21.94 0.39 -7.87
C LYS A 64 20.77 1.37 -7.85
N ALA A 65 19.73 1.10 -8.62
CA ALA A 65 18.51 1.89 -8.62
C ALA A 65 17.83 1.83 -7.24
N GLY A 66 17.83 2.96 -6.52
CA GLY A 66 17.32 3.04 -5.14
C GLY A 66 15.80 3.04 -5.00
N PHE A 67 15.05 3.19 -6.10
CA PHE A 67 13.61 3.37 -6.05
C PHE A 67 12.87 2.12 -5.57
N ALA A 68 13.16 0.95 -6.15
CA ALA A 68 12.53 -0.33 -5.75
C ALA A 68 12.70 -0.64 -4.25
N PRO A 69 13.93 -0.66 -3.69
CA PRO A 69 14.11 -0.97 -2.27
C PRO A 69 13.49 0.10 -1.36
N ALA A 70 13.49 1.38 -1.75
CA ALA A 70 12.80 2.43 -1.00
C ALA A 70 11.28 2.20 -0.95
N ALA A 71 10.68 1.85 -2.10
CA ALA A 71 9.27 1.48 -2.19
C ALA A 71 8.95 0.23 -1.38
N ALA A 72 9.82 -0.78 -1.36
CA ALA A 72 9.66 -2.00 -0.57
C ALA A 72 9.67 -1.72 0.95
N ILE A 73 10.50 -0.81 1.44
CA ILE A 73 10.45 -0.39 2.84
C ILE A 73 9.16 0.38 3.14
N SER A 74 8.72 1.26 2.22
CA SER A 74 7.44 1.95 2.35
C SER A 74 6.25 0.97 2.41
N ASN A 75 6.28 -0.10 1.60
CA ASN A 75 5.34 -1.22 1.60
C ASN A 75 5.24 -1.91 2.98
N LEU A 76 6.35 -2.09 3.69
CA LEU A 76 6.33 -2.68 5.03
C LEU A 76 5.67 -1.73 6.05
N ILE A 77 5.96 -0.43 5.97
CA ILE A 77 5.38 0.58 6.88
C ILE A 77 3.87 0.69 6.66
N GLU A 78 3.40 0.85 5.43
CA GLU A 78 1.97 0.92 5.12
C GLU A 78 1.23 -0.36 5.53
N THR A 79 1.83 -1.54 5.29
CA THR A 79 1.22 -2.82 5.64
C THR A 79 1.13 -2.99 7.15
N SER A 80 2.14 -2.55 7.91
CA SER A 80 2.10 -2.57 9.37
C SER A 80 0.93 -1.74 9.92
N LEU A 81 0.64 -0.58 9.33
CA LEU A 81 -0.49 0.28 9.70
C LEU A 81 -1.83 -0.36 9.31
N ASN A 82 -1.91 -0.98 8.14
CA ASN A 82 -3.11 -1.69 7.69
C ASN A 82 -3.43 -2.89 8.60
N LEU A 83 -2.41 -3.62 9.04
CA LEU A 83 -2.54 -4.70 10.02
C LEU A 83 -2.90 -4.17 11.41
N ALA A 84 -2.33 -3.03 11.83
CA ALA A 84 -2.69 -2.36 13.08
C ALA A 84 -4.17 -1.92 13.08
N TYR A 85 -4.69 -1.44 11.93
CA TYR A 85 -6.12 -1.19 11.75
C TYR A 85 -6.94 -2.46 11.99
N LEU A 86 -6.59 -3.59 11.35
CA LEU A 86 -7.31 -4.85 11.53
C LEU A 86 -7.29 -5.31 12.99
N TYR A 87 -6.13 -5.26 13.63
CA TYR A 87 -5.96 -5.57 15.04
C TYR A 87 -6.84 -4.70 15.93
N ALA A 88 -6.84 -3.38 15.70
CA ALA A 88 -7.63 -2.41 16.45
C ALA A 88 -9.14 -2.47 16.18
N VAL A 89 -9.58 -3.15 15.12
CA VAL A 89 -11.01 -3.35 14.81
C VAL A 89 -11.53 -4.69 15.36
N TYR A 90 -10.73 -5.75 15.30
CA TYR A 90 -11.20 -7.12 15.56
C TYR A 90 -10.66 -7.74 16.84
N ILE A 91 -9.44 -7.42 17.25
CA ILE A 91 -8.76 -8.09 18.38
C ILE A 91 -8.80 -7.22 19.63
N LEU A 92 -8.34 -5.97 19.52
CA LEU A 92 -8.37 -4.99 20.61
C LEU A 92 -9.13 -3.73 20.15
N PRO A 93 -10.47 -3.76 20.21
CA PRO A 93 -11.32 -2.67 19.70
C PRO A 93 -10.94 -1.30 20.27
N SER A 94 -10.45 -0.41 19.40
CA SER A 94 -10.06 0.95 19.76
C SER A 94 -10.72 1.99 18.86
N ASN A 95 -11.15 3.11 19.46
CA ASN A 95 -11.64 4.28 18.73
C ASN A 95 -10.56 4.94 17.85
N THR A 96 -9.28 4.62 18.08
CA THR A 96 -8.16 5.10 17.25
C THR A 96 -7.96 4.28 15.98
N ALA A 97 -8.70 3.17 15.80
CA ALA A 97 -8.55 2.31 14.62
C ALA A 97 -8.57 3.08 13.28
N PRO A 98 -9.49 4.04 13.04
CA PRO A 98 -9.51 4.81 11.79
C PRO A 98 -8.21 5.55 11.49
N LEU A 99 -7.43 5.95 12.50
CA LEU A 99 -6.15 6.63 12.29
C LEU A 99 -5.15 5.73 11.58
N PHE A 100 -5.02 4.47 11.99
CA PHE A 100 -4.10 3.51 11.36
C PHE A 100 -4.47 3.26 9.90
N GLY A 101 -5.75 2.99 9.63
CA GLY A 101 -6.23 2.71 8.27
C GLY A 101 -6.15 3.94 7.36
N PHE A 102 -6.45 5.13 7.89
CA PHE A 102 -6.32 6.38 7.15
C PHE A 102 -4.86 6.67 6.77
N THR A 103 -3.94 6.55 7.74
CA THR A 103 -2.51 6.79 7.50
C THR A 103 -1.92 5.76 6.55
N GLY A 104 -2.21 4.47 6.75
CA GLY A 104 -1.75 3.40 5.87
C GLY A 104 -2.21 3.60 4.43
N ALA A 105 -3.50 3.85 4.21
CA ALA A 105 -4.03 4.11 2.87
C ALA A 105 -3.45 5.40 2.24
N SER A 106 -3.20 6.45 3.04
CA SER A 106 -2.58 7.69 2.57
C SER A 106 -1.14 7.48 2.08
N LEU A 107 -0.35 6.68 2.81
CA LEU A 107 1.00 6.32 2.41
C LEU A 107 1.00 5.53 1.11
N THR A 108 0.09 4.56 0.95
CA THR A 108 -0.05 3.80 -0.30
C THR A 108 -0.41 4.69 -1.47
N LEU A 109 -1.34 5.63 -1.28
CA LEU A 109 -1.73 6.58 -2.33
C LEU A 109 -0.56 7.49 -2.73
N LEU A 110 0.20 7.99 -1.75
CA LEU A 110 1.38 8.82 -1.98
C LEU A 110 2.46 8.03 -2.73
N LYS A 111 2.79 6.82 -2.28
CA LYS A 111 3.75 5.93 -2.95
C LYS A 111 3.33 5.65 -4.40
N THR A 112 2.06 5.32 -4.63
CA THR A 112 1.51 5.09 -5.98
C THR A 112 1.67 6.33 -6.87
N THR A 113 1.42 7.50 -6.30
CA THR A 113 1.62 8.79 -7.01
C THR A 113 3.09 9.01 -7.35
N ILE A 114 4.00 8.77 -6.40
CA ILE A 114 5.45 8.89 -6.63
C ILE A 114 5.91 7.91 -7.72
N TRP A 115 5.39 6.68 -7.75
CA TRP A 115 5.70 5.71 -8.81
C TRP A 115 5.35 6.23 -10.20
N ILE A 116 4.15 6.78 -10.36
CA ILE A 116 3.71 7.35 -11.64
C ILE A 116 4.53 8.60 -12.01
N LEU A 117 4.81 9.46 -11.04
CA LEU A 117 5.60 10.69 -11.25
C LEU A 117 7.07 10.38 -11.58
N GLN A 118 7.67 9.40 -10.93
CA GLN A 118 9.04 8.95 -11.21
C GLN A 118 9.15 8.53 -12.68
N GLU A 119 8.21 7.75 -13.18
CA GLU A 119 8.16 7.38 -14.60
C GLU A 119 7.98 8.55 -15.53
N TYR A 120 7.13 9.50 -15.18
CA TYR A 120 6.92 10.70 -15.98
C TYR A 120 8.21 11.56 -16.08
N PHE A 121 8.87 11.82 -14.96
CA PHE A 121 10.02 12.72 -14.91
C PHE A 121 11.31 12.11 -15.45
N CYS A 122 11.49 10.79 -15.38
CA CYS A 122 12.66 10.14 -15.96
C CYS A 122 12.49 9.76 -17.44
N GLY A 123 11.39 10.18 -18.08
CA GLY A 123 11.15 9.91 -19.50
C GLY A 123 10.82 8.44 -19.80
N ARG A 124 10.10 7.76 -18.90
CA ARG A 124 9.76 6.32 -18.96
C ARG A 124 10.96 5.38 -18.80
N CYS A 125 11.89 5.75 -17.93
CA CYS A 125 13.13 5.01 -17.69
C CYS A 125 12.92 3.60 -17.13
N SER A 126 11.81 3.33 -16.39
CA SER A 126 11.56 1.99 -15.89
C SER A 126 10.73 1.10 -16.81
N ARG A 127 10.22 1.64 -17.91
CA ARG A 127 9.52 0.87 -18.92
C ARG A 127 10.55 0.04 -19.70
N SER A 128 10.41 -1.28 -19.70
CA SER A 128 11.25 -2.12 -20.56
C SER A 128 11.03 -1.82 -22.04
N GLU A 129 12.00 -2.22 -22.87
CA GLU A 129 11.98 -2.11 -24.33
C GLU A 129 10.89 -2.98 -24.99
N LEU A 130 10.17 -3.81 -24.21
CA LEU A 130 9.04 -4.59 -24.66
C LEU A 130 7.84 -3.66 -24.96
N ASN A 131 7.75 -3.27 -26.23
CA ASN A 131 6.73 -2.38 -26.77
C ASN A 131 5.33 -3.03 -26.91
N ASP A 132 4.88 -3.86 -25.96
CA ASP A 132 3.48 -4.35 -25.97
C ASP A 132 2.60 -3.47 -25.05
N PRO A 133 1.69 -2.64 -25.62
CA PRO A 133 0.73 -1.87 -24.84
C PRO A 133 -0.17 -2.75 -23.96
N SER A 134 -0.42 -4.00 -24.35
CA SER A 134 -1.31 -4.91 -23.64
C SER A 134 -0.74 -5.36 -22.29
N GLU A 135 0.55 -5.69 -22.26
CA GLU A 135 1.26 -6.08 -21.04
C GLU A 135 1.38 -4.89 -20.09
N ILE A 136 1.65 -3.71 -20.63
CA ILE A 136 1.81 -2.50 -19.82
C ILE A 136 0.48 -2.08 -19.19
N LEU A 137 -0.62 -2.23 -19.92
CA LEU A 137 -1.95 -2.02 -19.36
C LEU A 137 -2.22 -3.00 -18.21
N LYS A 138 -1.91 -4.29 -18.39
CA LYS A 138 -2.20 -5.35 -17.42
C LYS A 138 -1.31 -5.30 -16.17
N PHE A 139 -0.02 -5.09 -16.33
CA PHE A 139 0.97 -5.24 -15.26
C PHE A 139 1.35 -3.91 -14.60
N TRP A 140 1.15 -2.78 -15.28
CA TRP A 140 1.50 -1.47 -14.76
C TRP A 140 0.26 -0.59 -14.52
N VAL A 141 -0.57 -0.34 -15.54
CA VAL A 141 -1.69 0.62 -15.41
C VAL A 141 -2.81 0.09 -14.51
N ALA A 142 -3.32 -1.12 -14.79
CA ALA A 142 -4.49 -1.65 -14.10
C ALA A 142 -4.27 -1.82 -12.59
N PRO A 143 -3.15 -2.39 -12.10
CA PRO A 143 -2.91 -2.51 -10.67
C PRO A 143 -2.85 -1.13 -9.99
N ASN A 144 -2.13 -0.18 -10.58
CA ASN A 144 -2.00 1.17 -10.02
C ASN A 144 -3.36 1.90 -9.93
N ILE A 145 -4.25 1.75 -10.92
CA ILE A 145 -5.61 2.29 -10.86
C ILE A 145 -6.37 1.68 -9.68
N VAL A 146 -6.34 0.36 -9.51
CA VAL A 146 -7.04 -0.33 -8.43
C VAL A 146 -6.54 0.16 -7.05
N TRP A 147 -5.22 0.23 -6.85
CA TRP A 147 -4.63 0.77 -5.62
C TRP A 147 -5.07 2.21 -5.36
N PHE A 148 -4.98 3.07 -6.38
CA PHE A 148 -5.34 4.47 -6.26
C PHE A 148 -6.81 4.66 -5.88
N THR A 149 -7.72 3.95 -6.55
CA THR A 149 -9.17 4.04 -6.30
C THR A 149 -9.54 3.57 -4.89
N PHE A 150 -9.11 2.37 -4.49
CA PHE A 150 -9.48 1.82 -3.18
C PHE A 150 -8.86 2.61 -2.03
N CYS A 151 -7.60 3.02 -2.13
CA CYS A 151 -6.96 3.85 -1.10
C CYS A 151 -7.66 5.21 -0.98
N SER A 152 -8.02 5.85 -2.09
CA SER A 152 -8.78 7.11 -2.06
C SER A 152 -10.14 6.96 -1.35
N MET A 153 -10.87 5.88 -1.64
CA MET A 153 -12.15 5.58 -0.98
C MET A 153 -11.98 5.34 0.52
N ILE A 154 -10.92 4.64 0.95
CA ILE A 154 -10.61 4.38 2.36
C ILE A 154 -10.29 5.68 3.09
N ILE A 155 -9.44 6.53 2.50
CA ILE A 155 -9.07 7.84 3.04
C ILE A 155 -10.33 8.69 3.25
N VAL A 156 -11.21 8.78 2.25
CA VAL A 156 -12.47 9.53 2.37
C VAL A 156 -13.37 8.93 3.46
N ARG A 157 -13.49 7.60 3.53
CA ARG A 157 -14.39 6.96 4.48
C ARG A 157 -13.91 7.10 5.93
N LEU A 158 -12.66 6.73 6.20
CA LEU A 158 -12.09 6.80 7.54
C LEU A 158 -11.84 8.25 7.96
N GLY A 159 -11.47 9.13 7.02
CA GLY A 159 -11.32 10.55 7.26
C GLY A 159 -12.63 11.22 7.71
N ARG A 160 -13.76 10.83 7.12
CA ARG A 160 -15.08 11.30 7.59
C ARG A 160 -15.36 10.84 9.02
N ASP A 161 -15.04 9.60 9.38
CA ASP A 161 -15.25 9.11 10.75
C ASP A 161 -14.35 9.82 11.78
N ILE A 162 -13.10 10.12 11.40
CA ILE A 162 -12.19 10.94 12.20
C ILE A 162 -12.76 12.34 12.39
N ALA A 163 -13.13 13.03 11.30
CA ALA A 163 -13.68 14.38 11.35
C ALA A 163 -14.98 14.44 12.17
N HIS A 164 -15.85 13.44 12.02
CA HIS A 164 -17.10 13.37 12.79
C HIS A 164 -16.85 13.20 14.29
N SER A 165 -15.77 12.51 14.67
CA SER A 165 -15.39 12.34 16.07
C SER A 165 -14.81 13.63 16.66
N LEU A 166 -14.03 14.37 15.88
CA LEU A 166 -13.45 15.66 16.27
C LEU A 166 -14.50 16.78 16.40
N ASN A 167 -15.53 16.75 15.56
CA ASN A 167 -16.60 17.76 15.54
C ASN A 167 -17.72 17.49 16.55
N ARG A 168 -17.64 16.43 17.36
CA ARG A 168 -18.65 16.20 18.41
C ARG A 168 -18.50 17.27 19.49
N PRO A 169 -19.56 18.03 19.82
CA PRO A 169 -19.54 18.91 20.98
C PRO A 169 -19.17 18.10 22.21
N PHE A 170 -18.28 18.64 23.06
CA PHE A 170 -18.08 18.05 24.39
C PHE A 170 -19.43 17.98 25.09
N PRO A 171 -19.75 16.86 25.78
CA PRO A 171 -20.94 16.84 26.62
C PRO A 171 -20.84 18.02 27.58
N GLN A 172 -21.80 18.95 27.52
CA GLN A 172 -21.97 19.89 28.62
C GLN A 172 -22.13 19.01 29.87
N GLU A 173 -21.20 19.14 30.82
CA GLU A 173 -21.41 18.63 32.17
C GLU A 173 -22.83 19.04 32.55
N ARG A 174 -23.70 18.04 32.79
CA ARG A 174 -25.00 18.27 33.41
C ARG A 174 -24.68 18.95 34.73
N ARG A 175 -24.68 20.29 34.72
CA ARG A 175 -24.59 21.12 35.91
C ARG A 175 -25.73 20.59 36.76
N ARG A 176 -25.36 19.89 37.84
CA ARG A 176 -26.29 19.34 38.81
C ARG A 176 -27.09 20.52 39.33
N GLU A 177 -28.27 20.72 38.78
CA GLU A 177 -29.35 21.40 39.49
C GLU A 177 -29.82 20.42 40.55
N SER A 178 -29.09 20.37 41.67
CA SER A 178 -29.62 19.87 42.92
C SER A 178 -29.92 21.10 43.77
N PHE A 179 -31.22 21.28 43.97
CA PHE A 179 -31.89 22.21 44.89
C PHE A 179 -31.22 22.34 46.25
#